data_AF-A0A9W3C9T6-F1
#
_entry.id   AF-A0A9W3C9T6-F1
#
_cell.length_a   1.000
_cell.length_b   1.000
_cell.length_c   1.000
_cell.angle_alpha   90.00
_cell.angle_beta   90.00
_cell.angle_gamma   90.00
#
_symmetry.space_group_name_H-M   'P 1'
#
loop_
_entity.id
_entity.type
_entity.pdbx_description
1 polymer ?
#
loop_
_entity_poly.entity_id
_entity_poly.type
_entity_poly.pdbx_seq_one_letter_code
_entity_poly.pdbx_strand_id
1 'polypeptide(L)'
;MENTVTPPPAVINTSSPDLLKNTPSNIARLEDVIEQCRGRQKYLAQTSSPSDGSDVRWYFCKVPLAENELAASVPGTDVVGKSEYFRFGMRDSLAIEASFLQREDELLSLWWREYAECSQGPIPQVSPKTIPNKQSVEASVSSSLYAVEEERVGVPVKGGLYEVDLVRRHCFPVYWNGDNRRVLRGHWFARKGGLDWLPIPETVAEQLEASYRNKVWHRRRFQPSGLFAARVDLQGSSLGLHALFTGEDSTWEAWLNVDPSGFSGFVGYTGNGIKLRRGYAGSYSPKPTQEELRQQKEEEMDDYCSQVPVRHLVFMVHGIGQKGEKSNLVDDVGNSVK
;
A
#
# COMPACT_ATOMS: atom_id res chain seq x y z
N MET A 1 -48.33 -13.84 -35.98
CA MET A 1 -47.47 -12.81 -35.36
C MET A 1 -47.30 -13.23 -33.93
N GLU A 2 -46.22 -13.96 -33.67
CA GLU A 2 -45.92 -14.56 -32.37
C GLU A 2 -45.02 -13.57 -31.64
N ASN A 3 -45.54 -12.96 -30.57
CA ASN A 3 -44.82 -11.97 -29.78
C ASN A 3 -43.81 -12.69 -28.89
N THR A 4 -42.56 -12.70 -29.32
CA THR A 4 -41.42 -13.12 -28.50
C THR A 4 -41.13 -12.04 -27.46
N VAL A 5 -41.60 -12.28 -26.23
CA VAL A 5 -41.20 -11.50 -25.06
C VAL A 5 -39.74 -11.82 -24.76
N THR A 6 -38.86 -10.87 -25.01
CA THR A 6 -37.46 -10.93 -24.57
C THR A 6 -37.42 -10.87 -23.05
N PRO A 7 -36.66 -11.75 -22.37
CA PRO A 7 -36.53 -11.66 -20.92
C PRO A 7 -35.77 -10.38 -20.56
N PRO A 8 -36.08 -9.77 -19.41
CA PRO A 8 -35.38 -8.58 -18.96
C PRO A 8 -33.89 -8.91 -18.74
N PRO A 9 -32.97 -7.94 -18.98
CA PRO A 9 -31.56 -8.15 -18.73
C PRO A 9 -31.36 -8.52 -17.26
N ALA A 10 -30.61 -9.61 -17.03
CA ALA A 10 -30.28 -10.05 -15.69
C ALA A 10 -29.65 -8.90 -14.91
N VAL A 11 -30.28 -8.53 -13.80
CA VAL A 11 -29.69 -7.61 -12.82
C VAL A 11 -28.43 -8.30 -12.30
N ILE A 12 -27.27 -7.83 -12.75
CA ILE A 12 -25.99 -8.29 -12.23
C ILE A 12 -25.93 -7.80 -10.79
N ASN A 13 -26.16 -8.71 -9.82
CA ASN A 13 -25.96 -8.43 -8.41
C ASN A 13 -24.50 -8.01 -8.19
N THR A 14 -24.27 -6.71 -7.99
CA THR A 14 -22.95 -6.11 -7.77
C THR A 14 -22.33 -6.46 -6.43
N SER A 15 -23.05 -7.16 -5.55
CA SER A 15 -22.66 -7.50 -4.18
C SER A 15 -22.58 -9.02 -3.91
N SER A 16 -22.25 -9.84 -4.91
CA SER A 16 -22.04 -11.28 -4.66
C SER A 16 -20.73 -11.50 -3.89
N PRO A 17 -20.74 -12.27 -2.78
CA PRO A 17 -19.53 -12.66 -2.06
C PRO A 17 -18.52 -13.38 -2.96
N ASP A 18 -18.98 -14.02 -4.05
CA ASP A 18 -18.10 -14.71 -4.99
C ASP A 18 -17.13 -13.77 -5.72
N LEU A 19 -17.40 -12.45 -5.75
CA LEU A 19 -16.49 -11.44 -6.29
C LEU A 19 -15.28 -11.16 -5.39
N LEU A 20 -15.30 -11.67 -4.15
CA LEU A 20 -14.20 -11.58 -3.20
C LEU A 20 -13.21 -12.74 -3.36
N LYS A 21 -13.57 -13.79 -4.11
CA LYS A 21 -12.70 -14.95 -4.34
C LYS A 21 -11.50 -14.57 -5.19
N ASN A 22 -10.31 -15.09 -4.84
CA ASN A 22 -9.13 -14.95 -5.67
C ASN A 22 -9.14 -15.94 -6.86
N THR A 23 -10.10 -15.77 -7.78
CA THR A 23 -10.19 -16.55 -9.02
C THR A 23 -9.55 -15.81 -10.19
N PRO A 24 -9.02 -16.53 -11.21
CA PRO A 24 -8.50 -15.90 -12.43
C PRO A 24 -9.50 -14.96 -13.11
N SER A 25 -10.80 -15.28 -13.08
CA SER A 25 -11.86 -14.43 -13.64
C SER A 25 -12.04 -13.11 -12.88
N ASN A 26 -11.96 -13.14 -11.54
CA ASN A 26 -12.08 -11.94 -10.72
C ASN A 26 -10.84 -11.05 -10.84
N ILE A 27 -9.65 -11.66 -10.93
CA ILE A 27 -8.38 -10.96 -11.20
C ILE A 27 -8.48 -10.24 -12.55
N ALA A 28 -8.78 -10.97 -13.63
CA ALA A 28 -8.87 -10.39 -14.98
C ALA A 28 -9.87 -9.24 -15.06
N ARG A 29 -11.02 -9.38 -14.38
CA ARG A 29 -12.02 -8.30 -14.30
C ARG A 29 -11.45 -7.05 -13.63
N LEU A 30 -10.67 -7.19 -12.56
CA LEU A 30 -10.06 -6.04 -11.88
C LEU A 30 -8.94 -5.41 -12.70
N GLU A 31 -8.14 -6.23 -13.39
CA GLU A 31 -7.13 -5.77 -14.36
C GLU A 31 -7.80 -4.93 -15.47
N ASP A 32 -8.90 -5.42 -16.04
CA ASP A 32 -9.67 -4.68 -17.06
C ASP A 32 -10.20 -3.34 -16.52
N VAL A 33 -10.72 -3.31 -15.29
CA VAL A 33 -11.18 -2.08 -14.63
C VAL A 33 -10.04 -1.08 -14.46
N ILE A 34 -8.85 -1.55 -14.07
CA ILE A 34 -7.66 -0.70 -13.93
C ILE A 34 -7.22 -0.18 -15.30
N GLU A 35 -7.12 -1.03 -16.32
CA GLU A 35 -6.67 -0.63 -17.66
C GLU A 35 -7.63 0.37 -18.33
N GLN A 36 -8.93 0.27 -18.06
CA GLN A 36 -9.92 1.24 -18.54
C GLN A 36 -9.95 2.54 -17.72
N CYS A 37 -9.32 2.58 -16.55
CA CYS A 37 -9.32 3.76 -15.69
C CYS A 37 -8.45 4.89 -16.28
N ARG A 38 -8.97 6.12 -16.31
CA ARG A 38 -8.20 7.28 -16.78
C ARG A 38 -6.93 7.53 -15.95
N GLY A 39 -6.98 7.30 -14.63
CA GLY A 39 -5.84 7.43 -13.73
C GLY A 39 -4.68 6.48 -14.10
N ARG A 40 -4.98 5.30 -14.67
CA ARG A 40 -3.96 4.33 -15.10
C ARG A 40 -3.02 4.87 -16.17
N GLN A 41 -3.50 5.77 -17.04
CA GLN A 41 -2.67 6.37 -18.09
C GLN A 41 -1.45 7.11 -17.54
N LYS A 42 -1.54 7.63 -16.31
CA LYS A 42 -0.40 8.27 -15.62
C LYS A 42 0.73 7.29 -15.32
N TYR A 43 0.39 6.02 -15.14
CA TYR A 43 1.28 4.99 -14.62
C TYR A 43 1.82 4.01 -15.68
N LEU A 44 1.47 4.19 -16.95
CA LEU A 44 2.04 3.39 -18.03
C LEU A 44 3.55 3.63 -18.16
N ALA A 45 4.30 2.57 -18.48
CA ALA A 45 5.71 2.67 -18.80
C ALA A 45 5.89 3.57 -20.05
N GLN A 46 6.84 4.49 -19.96
CA GLN A 46 7.20 5.45 -21.01
C GLN A 46 8.52 5.09 -21.68
N THR A 47 9.24 4.12 -21.13
CA THR A 47 10.55 3.66 -21.61
C THR A 47 10.58 2.14 -21.68
N SER A 48 11.53 1.58 -22.42
CA SER A 48 11.79 0.14 -22.45
C SER A 48 12.83 -0.29 -21.40
N SER A 49 13.09 0.55 -20.39
CA SER A 49 14.10 0.22 -19.39
C SER A 49 13.66 -0.99 -18.57
N PRO A 50 14.58 -1.91 -18.21
CA PRO A 50 14.29 -2.98 -17.24
C PRO A 50 13.84 -2.45 -15.86
N SER A 51 14.13 -1.18 -15.56
CA SER A 51 13.72 -0.50 -14.33
C SER A 51 12.33 0.14 -14.41
N ASP A 52 11.66 0.08 -15.56
CA ASP A 52 10.40 0.76 -15.85
C ASP A 52 9.22 -0.22 -15.98
N GLY A 53 8.68 -0.68 -14.84
CA GLY A 53 7.48 -1.50 -14.78
C GLY A 53 6.22 -0.69 -14.42
N SER A 54 5.06 -1.24 -14.75
CA SER A 54 3.74 -0.66 -14.44
C SER A 54 2.98 -1.37 -13.30
N ASP A 55 3.53 -2.45 -12.77
CA ASP A 55 2.83 -3.29 -11.79
C ASP A 55 2.81 -2.62 -10.42
N VAL A 56 1.64 -2.53 -9.79
CA VAL A 56 1.49 -1.99 -8.43
C VAL A 56 1.15 -3.12 -7.48
N ARG A 57 1.68 -3.05 -6.26
CA ARG A 57 1.30 -3.96 -5.17
C ARG A 57 0.97 -3.18 -3.92
N TRP A 58 -0.08 -3.60 -3.23
CA TRP A 58 -0.48 -3.02 -1.96
C TRP A 58 0.06 -3.85 -0.80
N TYR A 59 0.41 -3.15 0.27
CA TYR A 59 1.03 -3.73 1.46
C TYR A 59 0.28 -3.27 2.71
N PHE A 60 0.37 -4.03 3.79
CA PHE A 60 -0.08 -3.65 5.12
C PHE A 60 1.03 -3.86 6.16
N CYS A 61 1.05 -3.00 7.17
CA CYS A 61 2.07 -3.05 8.22
C CYS A 61 1.78 -4.19 9.21
N LYS A 62 2.85 -4.86 9.63
CA LYS A 62 2.79 -5.92 10.65
C LYS A 62 2.57 -5.38 12.05
N VAL A 63 2.99 -4.15 12.30
CA VAL A 63 2.76 -3.46 13.56
C VAL A 63 1.41 -2.75 13.47
N PRO A 64 0.49 -2.99 14.42
CA PRO A 64 -0.75 -2.24 14.45
C PRO A 64 -0.53 -0.76 14.77
N LEU A 65 -1.41 0.09 14.25
CA LEU A 65 -1.49 1.51 14.60
C LEU A 65 -2.01 1.64 16.04
N ALA A 66 -1.43 2.55 16.81
CA ALA A 66 -2.04 2.93 18.08
C ALA A 66 -3.38 3.66 17.86
N GLU A 67 -4.25 3.67 18.89
CA GLU A 67 -5.64 4.16 18.82
C GLU A 67 -5.81 5.57 18.23
N ASN A 68 -4.79 6.43 18.37
CA ASN A 68 -4.77 7.80 17.83
C ASN A 68 -3.59 8.07 16.89
N GLU A 69 -2.94 7.02 16.38
CA GLU A 69 -1.85 7.16 15.42
C GLU A 69 -2.41 7.34 14.00
N LEU A 70 -1.97 8.40 13.33
CA LEU A 70 -2.32 8.65 11.93
C LEU A 70 -1.58 7.67 11.02
N ALA A 71 -2.23 7.24 9.93
CA ALA A 71 -1.53 6.38 8.99
C ALA A 71 -0.36 7.11 8.32
N ALA A 72 -0.41 8.44 8.20
CA ALA A 72 0.69 9.23 7.66
C ALA A 72 1.92 9.37 8.57
N SER A 73 1.85 8.99 9.86
CA SER A 73 3.02 9.00 10.76
C SER A 73 3.95 7.80 10.50
N VAL A 74 4.38 7.66 9.24
CA VAL A 74 5.31 6.61 8.81
C VAL A 74 6.64 6.72 9.57
N PRO A 75 7.29 5.59 9.89
CA PRO A 75 8.63 5.60 10.45
C PRO A 75 9.57 6.46 9.61
N GLY A 76 10.52 7.13 10.27
CA GLY A 76 11.52 8.00 9.63
C GLY A 76 12.58 7.21 8.85
N THR A 77 12.16 6.33 7.95
CA THR A 77 13.02 5.52 7.09
C THR A 77 12.68 5.78 5.62
N ASP A 78 13.70 5.94 4.77
CA ASP A 78 13.51 6.24 3.33
C ASP A 78 13.19 4.99 2.48
N VAL A 79 13.40 3.81 3.06
CA VAL A 79 13.06 2.50 2.47
C VAL A 79 12.46 1.66 3.59
N VAL A 80 11.32 1.04 3.29
CA VAL A 80 10.65 0.13 4.22
C VAL A 80 11.57 -1.01 4.66
N GLY A 81 11.53 -1.34 5.95
CA GLY A 81 12.28 -2.46 6.50
C GLY A 81 11.78 -3.80 5.95
N LYS A 82 12.72 -4.70 5.64
CA LYS A 82 12.44 -6.01 5.02
C LYS A 82 11.33 -6.82 5.72
N SER A 83 11.17 -6.67 7.04
CA SER A 83 10.20 -7.42 7.84
C SER A 83 9.05 -6.59 8.39
N GLU A 84 8.81 -5.37 7.90
CA GLU A 84 7.82 -4.45 8.47
C GLU A 84 6.43 -4.56 7.85
N TYR A 85 6.34 -5.02 6.59
CA TYR A 85 5.10 -5.07 5.83
C TYR A 85 4.88 -6.44 5.21
N PHE A 86 3.62 -6.78 4.98
CA PHE A 86 3.20 -7.89 4.13
C PHE A 86 2.49 -7.36 2.89
N ARG A 87 2.63 -8.03 1.74
CA ARG A 87 1.74 -7.80 0.59
C ARG A 87 0.37 -8.38 0.84
N PHE A 88 -0.63 -7.70 0.30
CA PHE A 88 -1.94 -8.28 0.03
C PHE A 88 -1.85 -9.28 -1.14
N GLY A 89 -2.75 -10.27 -1.14
CA GLY A 89 -2.97 -11.16 -2.27
C GLY A 89 -3.23 -10.40 -3.57
N MET A 90 -3.12 -11.10 -4.71
CA MET A 90 -3.20 -10.45 -6.03
C MET A 90 -4.54 -9.75 -6.24
N ARG A 91 -5.66 -10.45 -6.05
CA ARG A 91 -7.00 -9.88 -6.19
C ARG A 91 -7.20 -8.67 -5.30
N ASP A 92 -6.75 -8.72 -4.05
CA ASP A 92 -6.92 -7.62 -3.10
C ASP A 92 -6.06 -6.42 -3.46
N SER A 93 -4.81 -6.63 -3.84
CA SER A 93 -3.96 -5.56 -4.39
C SER A 93 -4.63 -4.86 -5.58
N LEU A 94 -5.24 -5.61 -6.49
CA LEU A 94 -5.94 -5.06 -7.65
C LEU A 94 -7.25 -4.35 -7.25
N ALA A 95 -8.01 -4.89 -6.30
CA ALA A 95 -9.25 -4.27 -5.84
C ALA A 95 -8.98 -2.91 -5.15
N ILE A 96 -7.93 -2.85 -4.33
CA ILE A 96 -7.49 -1.60 -3.68
C ILE A 96 -7.00 -0.62 -4.76
N GLU A 97 -6.17 -1.06 -5.70
CA GLU A 97 -5.65 -0.19 -6.77
C GLU A 97 -6.76 0.34 -7.68
N ALA A 98 -7.71 -0.50 -8.09
CA ALA A 98 -8.86 -0.10 -8.91
C ALA A 98 -9.68 0.99 -8.21
N SER A 99 -9.88 0.86 -6.90
CA SER A 99 -10.62 1.83 -6.08
C SER A 99 -9.82 3.11 -5.84
N PHE A 100 -8.50 2.99 -5.70
CA PHE A 100 -7.58 4.12 -5.55
C PHE A 100 -7.55 4.98 -6.82
N LEU A 101 -7.37 4.38 -7.99
CA LEU A 101 -7.26 5.11 -9.26
C LEU A 101 -8.54 5.86 -9.64
N GLN A 102 -9.71 5.43 -9.17
CA GLN A 102 -10.98 6.14 -9.39
C GLN A 102 -11.05 7.49 -8.65
N ARG A 103 -10.32 7.63 -7.54
CA ARG A 103 -10.33 8.82 -6.66
C ARG A 103 -8.92 9.31 -6.34
N GLU A 104 -7.96 9.08 -7.25
CA GLU A 104 -6.53 9.28 -6.98
C GLU A 104 -6.22 10.68 -6.44
N ASP A 105 -6.68 11.73 -7.14
CA ASP A 105 -6.38 13.12 -6.78
C ASP A 105 -6.92 13.48 -5.38
N GLU A 106 -8.12 13.01 -5.05
CA GLU A 106 -8.75 13.21 -3.75
C GLU A 106 -7.96 12.49 -2.64
N LEU A 107 -7.67 11.20 -2.85
CA LEU A 107 -6.98 10.34 -1.89
C LEU A 107 -5.53 10.79 -1.64
N LEU A 108 -4.82 11.22 -2.69
CA LEU A 108 -3.49 11.81 -2.54
C LEU A 108 -3.56 13.16 -1.82
N SER A 109 -4.55 14.00 -2.11
CA SER A 109 -4.70 15.28 -1.41
C SER A 109 -4.97 15.10 0.08
N LEU A 110 -5.80 14.13 0.46
CA LEU A 110 -6.10 13.81 1.86
C LEU A 110 -4.86 13.25 2.56
N TRP A 111 -4.13 12.34 1.89
CA TRP A 111 -2.89 11.79 2.40
C TRP A 111 -1.82 12.85 2.65
N TRP A 112 -1.58 13.75 1.68
CA TRP A 112 -0.60 14.83 1.83
C TRP A 112 -0.98 15.82 2.94
N ARG A 113 -2.28 16.05 3.15
CA ARG A 113 -2.76 16.87 4.27
C ARG A 113 -2.44 16.21 5.61
N GLU A 114 -2.80 14.93 5.78
CA GLU A 114 -2.51 14.17 7.00
C GLU A 114 -1.00 14.10 7.27
N TYR A 115 -0.19 13.87 6.22
CA TYR A 115 1.27 13.87 6.33
C TYR A 115 1.83 15.22 6.77
N ALA A 116 1.33 16.32 6.22
CA ALA A 116 1.78 17.66 6.61
C ALA A 116 1.44 17.95 8.08
N GLU A 117 0.27 17.53 8.57
CA GLU A 117 -0.17 17.70 9.95
C GLU A 117 0.68 16.91 10.96
N CYS A 118 1.14 15.70 10.59
CA CYS A 118 1.97 14.88 11.47
C CYS A 118 3.49 15.13 11.30
N SER A 119 3.91 15.74 10.19
CA SER A 119 5.31 16.04 9.94
C SER A 119 5.82 17.12 10.90
N GLN A 120 6.95 16.85 11.56
CA GLN A 120 7.65 17.91 12.28
C GLN A 120 8.31 18.81 11.23
N GLY A 121 7.78 20.03 11.07
CA GLY A 121 8.41 21.04 10.22
C GLY A 121 9.85 21.34 10.67
N PRO A 122 10.65 22.06 9.86
CA PRO A 122 11.99 22.46 10.26
C PRO A 122 11.91 23.24 11.58
N ILE A 123 12.45 22.67 12.67
CA ILE A 123 12.46 23.32 13.99
C ILE A 123 13.27 24.61 13.83
N PRO A 124 12.67 25.81 13.94
CA PRO A 124 13.43 27.03 14.01
C PRO A 124 14.24 26.95 15.31
N GLN A 125 15.55 27.14 15.21
CA GLN A 125 16.45 27.27 16.38
C GLN A 125 16.02 28.51 17.18
N VAL A 126 15.02 28.37 18.04
CA VAL A 126 14.59 29.39 18.99
C VAL A 126 14.56 28.76 20.37
N SER A 127 15.31 29.39 21.26
CA SER A 127 15.49 29.06 22.68
C SER A 127 14.17 28.77 23.43
N PRO A 128 14.17 27.87 24.43
CA PRO A 128 12.95 27.29 24.96
C PRO A 128 12.31 28.19 26.02
N LYS A 129 11.21 28.88 25.70
CA LYS A 129 10.17 29.25 26.67
C LYS A 129 8.83 29.37 25.96
N THR A 130 7.96 28.37 26.15
CA THR A 130 6.54 28.49 26.53
C THR A 130 5.89 27.11 26.33
N ILE A 131 5.44 26.52 27.43
CA ILE A 131 4.65 25.28 27.45
C ILE A 131 3.24 25.63 26.96
N PRO A 132 2.71 25.03 25.88
CA PRO A 132 1.29 25.18 25.56
C PRO A 132 0.46 24.16 26.35
N ASN A 133 -0.64 24.66 26.89
CA ASN A 133 -1.57 23.97 27.76
C ASN A 133 -2.32 22.86 27.01
N LYS A 134 -2.13 21.60 27.42
CA LYS A 134 -2.96 20.45 26.98
C LYS A 134 -4.28 20.50 27.74
N GLN A 135 -5.29 21.17 27.22
CA GLN A 135 -6.68 21.02 27.68
C GLN A 135 -7.63 21.76 26.72
N SER A 136 -8.19 21.04 25.73
CA SER A 136 -9.51 21.36 25.14
C SER A 136 -9.97 20.42 24.00
N VAL A 137 -9.24 19.38 23.59
CA VAL A 137 -9.58 18.61 22.37
C VAL A 137 -10.35 17.30 22.63
N GLU A 138 -10.38 16.79 23.86
CA GLU A 138 -10.93 15.45 24.14
C GLU A 138 -12.45 15.32 23.96
N ALA A 139 -13.21 16.40 24.15
CA ALA A 139 -14.68 16.35 24.09
C ALA A 139 -15.25 16.44 22.65
N SER A 140 -14.50 16.98 21.68
CA SER A 140 -14.99 17.16 20.30
C SER A 140 -14.68 15.98 19.38
N VAL A 141 -13.69 15.15 19.73
CA VAL A 141 -13.25 14.01 18.90
C VAL A 141 -14.14 12.78 19.13
N SER A 142 -14.62 12.58 20.36
CA SER A 142 -15.49 11.44 20.70
C SER A 142 -16.81 11.44 19.92
N SER A 143 -17.44 12.60 19.72
CA SER A 143 -18.70 12.69 18.99
C SER A 143 -18.52 12.58 17.46
N SER A 144 -17.33 12.85 16.92
CA SER A 144 -17.05 12.74 15.48
C SER A 144 -16.55 11.35 15.06
N LEU A 145 -15.97 10.57 15.98
CA LEU A 145 -15.50 9.21 15.69
C LEU A 145 -16.65 8.28 15.28
N TYR A 146 -17.77 8.31 16.03
CA TYR A 146 -18.94 7.47 15.73
C TYR A 146 -19.71 7.90 14.47
N ALA A 147 -19.78 9.20 14.18
CA ALA A 147 -20.49 9.71 13.00
C ALA A 147 -19.75 9.44 11.67
N VAL A 148 -18.42 9.23 11.70
CA VAL A 148 -17.60 8.93 10.52
C VAL A 148 -17.46 7.41 10.29
N GLU A 149 -17.73 6.59 11.30
CA GLU A 149 -17.73 5.12 11.17
C GLU A 149 -18.94 4.58 10.41
N GLU A 150 -20.12 5.22 10.51
CA GLU A 150 -21.37 4.72 9.91
C GLU A 150 -21.47 4.84 8.37
N GLU A 151 -20.61 5.63 7.69
CA GLU A 151 -20.61 5.78 6.22
C GLU A 151 -19.35 5.17 5.55
N ARG A 152 -18.56 4.38 6.29
CA ARG A 152 -17.24 3.95 5.85
C ARG A 152 -17.32 2.68 4.99
N VAL A 153 -17.57 2.83 3.69
CA VAL A 153 -17.42 1.71 2.73
C VAL A 153 -15.96 1.58 2.32
N GLY A 154 -15.23 0.67 2.96
CA GLY A 154 -13.85 0.33 2.59
C GLY A 154 -13.79 -0.65 1.41
N VAL A 155 -12.57 -0.94 0.94
CA VAL A 155 -12.36 -2.00 -0.05
C VAL A 155 -12.24 -3.34 0.69
N PRO A 156 -13.13 -4.32 0.44
CA PRO A 156 -13.07 -5.61 1.12
C PRO A 156 -11.85 -6.41 0.66
N VAL A 157 -11.10 -6.91 1.64
CA VAL A 157 -9.88 -7.73 1.47
C VAL A 157 -9.96 -8.96 2.38
N LYS A 158 -9.08 -9.94 2.19
CA LYS A 158 -9.03 -11.19 2.97
C LYS A 158 -10.38 -11.90 3.01
N GLY A 159 -11.02 -12.04 1.84
CA GLY A 159 -12.34 -12.66 1.72
C GLY A 159 -13.47 -11.89 2.42
N GLY A 160 -13.28 -10.59 2.66
CA GLY A 160 -14.25 -9.73 3.37
C GLY A 160 -14.07 -9.69 4.88
N LEU A 161 -13.04 -10.35 5.42
CA LEU A 161 -12.72 -10.30 6.86
C LEU A 161 -12.22 -8.92 7.31
N TYR A 162 -11.58 -8.21 6.40
CA TYR A 162 -11.02 -6.89 6.62
C TYR A 162 -11.45 -5.95 5.50
N GLU A 163 -11.41 -4.66 5.80
CA GLU A 163 -11.60 -3.60 4.81
C GLU A 163 -10.43 -2.63 4.84
N VAL A 164 -10.09 -2.08 3.68
CA VAL A 164 -9.11 -1.01 3.53
C VAL A 164 -9.83 0.32 3.37
N ASP A 165 -9.65 1.21 4.33
CA ASP A 165 -9.99 2.62 4.20
C ASP A 165 -8.85 3.34 3.46
N LEU A 166 -9.12 3.74 2.22
CA LEU A 166 -8.18 4.49 1.39
C LEU A 166 -8.01 5.95 1.83
N VAL A 167 -8.98 6.54 2.51
CA VAL A 167 -8.90 7.91 3.02
C VAL A 167 -7.95 7.96 4.22
N ARG A 168 -8.14 7.07 5.20
CA ARG A 168 -7.27 6.99 6.38
C ARG A 168 -6.07 6.06 6.23
N ARG A 169 -5.84 5.50 5.04
CA ARG A 169 -4.74 4.57 4.71
C ARG A 169 -4.49 3.49 5.76
N HIS A 170 -5.56 2.84 6.21
CA HIS A 170 -5.45 1.68 7.09
C HIS A 170 -6.41 0.54 6.71
N CYS A 171 -6.06 -0.65 7.15
CA CYS A 171 -6.82 -1.88 7.07
C CYS A 171 -7.37 -2.19 8.46
N PHE A 172 -8.65 -2.54 8.56
CA PHE A 172 -9.34 -2.79 9.82
C PHE A 172 -10.24 -4.04 9.71
N PRO A 173 -10.41 -4.81 10.80
CA PRO A 173 -11.31 -5.96 10.80
C PRO A 173 -12.78 -5.53 10.76
N VAL A 174 -13.61 -6.26 10.02
CA VAL A 174 -15.03 -5.92 9.82
C VAL A 174 -15.91 -6.50 10.92
N TYR A 175 -15.59 -7.70 11.42
CA TYR A 175 -16.52 -8.49 12.24
C TYR A 175 -16.11 -8.64 13.71
N TRP A 176 -14.97 -8.07 14.10
CA TRP A 176 -14.50 -8.06 15.48
C TRP A 176 -13.74 -6.78 15.78
N ASN A 177 -13.66 -6.43 17.06
CA ASN A 177 -12.81 -5.33 17.50
C ASN A 177 -11.36 -5.80 17.41
N GLY A 178 -10.57 -5.14 16.58
CA GLY A 178 -9.14 -5.40 16.45
C GLY A 178 -8.42 -4.18 15.93
N ASP A 179 -7.10 -4.26 15.98
CA ASP A 179 -6.26 -3.10 15.70
C ASP A 179 -6.19 -2.76 14.21
N ASN A 180 -6.17 -1.46 13.91
CA ASN A 180 -5.96 -0.96 12.57
C ASN A 180 -4.51 -1.15 12.13
N ARG A 181 -4.28 -1.38 10.85
CA ARG A 181 -2.95 -1.57 10.27
C ARG A 181 -2.74 -0.63 9.10
N ARG A 182 -1.67 0.16 9.12
CA ARG A 182 -1.30 1.05 8.01
C ARG A 182 -1.20 0.28 6.70
N VAL A 183 -1.73 0.84 5.61
CA VAL A 183 -1.52 0.33 4.25
C VAL A 183 -0.56 1.20 3.46
N LEU A 184 0.17 0.60 2.53
CA LEU A 184 1.16 1.27 1.69
C LEU A 184 0.95 0.87 0.23
N ARG A 185 0.89 1.87 -0.65
CA ARG A 185 0.88 1.68 -2.10
C ARG A 185 2.30 1.53 -2.62
N GLY A 186 2.67 0.33 -3.08
CA GLY A 186 3.98 0.03 -3.66
C GLY A 186 3.98 0.20 -5.17
N HIS A 187 4.46 1.36 -5.65
CA HIS A 187 4.66 1.63 -7.09
C HIS A 187 6.11 2.02 -7.44
N TRP A 188 6.94 2.33 -6.44
CA TRP A 188 8.41 2.37 -6.53
C TRP A 188 9.01 1.40 -5.52
N PHE A 189 10.12 0.77 -5.89
CA PHE A 189 10.78 -0.24 -5.07
C PHE A 189 12.28 -0.04 -5.03
N ALA A 190 12.87 -0.44 -3.91
CA ALA A 190 14.30 -0.39 -3.67
C ALA A 190 14.85 -1.76 -3.32
N ARG A 191 16.05 -2.06 -3.84
CA ARG A 191 16.76 -3.30 -3.55
C ARG A 191 17.86 -3.04 -2.53
N LYS A 192 17.49 -3.02 -1.25
CA LYS A 192 18.39 -2.74 -0.13
C LYS A 192 19.00 -4.04 0.42
N GLY A 193 20.30 -4.25 0.23
CA GLY A 193 21.07 -5.30 0.93
C GLY A 193 20.61 -6.75 0.67
N GLY A 194 20.01 -7.04 -0.48
CA GLY A 194 19.49 -8.38 -0.80
C GLY A 194 19.02 -8.55 -2.25
N LEU A 195 18.27 -9.63 -2.51
CA LEU A 195 17.64 -9.91 -3.81
C LEU A 195 16.23 -9.30 -3.94
N ASP A 196 15.60 -8.99 -2.81
CA ASP A 196 14.18 -8.64 -2.75
C ASP A 196 13.95 -7.14 -3.00
N TRP A 197 12.87 -6.83 -3.72
CA TRP A 197 12.41 -5.47 -3.98
C TRP A 197 11.44 -5.04 -2.89
N LEU A 198 11.84 -4.04 -2.09
CA LEU A 198 11.05 -3.52 -0.98
C LEU A 198 10.32 -2.23 -1.42
N PRO A 199 9.05 -2.04 -1.04
CA PRO A 199 8.32 -0.85 -1.42
C PRO A 199 8.97 0.40 -0.80
N ILE A 200 9.00 1.49 -1.59
CA ILE A 200 9.39 2.81 -1.13
C ILE A 200 8.20 3.48 -0.42
N PRO A 201 8.41 4.18 0.71
CA PRO A 201 7.36 4.98 1.34
C PRO A 201 6.70 5.94 0.36
N GLU A 202 5.39 6.10 0.45
CA GLU A 202 4.59 6.87 -0.52
C GLU A 202 5.08 8.33 -0.69
N THR A 203 5.58 8.94 0.38
CA THR A 203 6.16 10.30 0.36
C THR A 203 7.32 10.43 -0.63
N VAL A 204 8.19 9.43 -0.70
CA VAL A 204 9.34 9.39 -1.62
C VAL A 204 8.90 8.86 -2.99
N ALA A 205 8.01 7.86 -3.02
CA ALA A 205 7.53 7.25 -4.25
C ALA A 205 6.78 8.25 -5.14
N GLU A 206 5.92 9.12 -4.57
CA GLU A 206 5.21 10.14 -5.34
C GLU A 206 6.14 11.23 -5.91
N GLN A 207 7.23 11.58 -5.22
CA GLN A 207 8.25 12.51 -5.74
C GLN A 207 9.05 11.88 -6.90
N LEU A 208 9.38 10.59 -6.79
CA LEU A 208 10.00 9.82 -7.87
C LEU A 208 9.07 9.75 -9.08
N GLU A 209 7.79 9.45 -8.87
CA GLU A 209 6.80 9.37 -9.95
C GLU A 209 6.59 10.73 -10.65
N ALA A 210 6.55 11.83 -9.88
CA ALA A 210 6.49 13.17 -10.46
C ALA A 210 7.71 13.47 -11.34
N SER A 211 8.91 13.05 -10.91
CA SER A 211 10.15 13.24 -11.67
C SER A 211 10.20 12.37 -12.93
N TYR A 212 9.76 11.11 -12.81
CA TYR A 212 9.63 10.18 -13.91
C TYR A 212 8.65 10.69 -14.98
N ARG A 213 7.47 11.17 -14.58
CA ARG A 213 6.47 11.77 -15.50
C ARG A 213 7.00 13.00 -16.22
N ASN A 214 7.88 13.75 -15.57
CA ASN A 214 8.59 14.89 -16.17
C ASN A 214 9.78 14.48 -17.06
N LYS A 215 9.92 13.18 -17.35
CA LYS A 215 10.95 12.58 -18.21
C LYS A 215 12.35 12.97 -17.76
N VAL A 216 12.65 12.75 -16.48
CA VAL A 216 13.95 13.07 -15.84
C VAL A 216 15.16 12.62 -16.67
N TRP A 217 15.03 11.52 -17.40
CA TRP A 217 16.07 11.00 -18.30
C TRP A 217 16.44 11.95 -19.46
N HIS A 218 15.54 12.83 -19.91
CA HIS A 218 15.86 13.88 -20.90
C HIS A 218 16.65 15.05 -20.32
N ARG A 219 16.76 15.18 -18.99
CA ARG A 219 17.48 16.26 -18.31
C ARG A 219 18.89 15.87 -17.87
N ARG A 220 19.38 14.72 -18.32
CA ARG A 220 20.68 14.17 -17.93
C ARG A 220 21.82 14.91 -18.61
N ARG A 221 22.93 15.05 -17.88
CA ARG A 221 24.20 15.57 -18.40
C ARG A 221 25.18 14.42 -18.57
N PHE A 222 25.96 14.45 -19.64
CA PHE A 222 27.05 13.50 -19.85
C PHE A 222 28.09 13.65 -18.74
N GLN A 223 28.40 12.55 -18.06
CA GLN A 223 29.34 12.52 -16.96
C GLN A 223 30.71 12.01 -17.41
N PRO A 224 31.80 12.35 -16.70
CA PRO A 224 33.13 11.77 -16.96
C PRO A 224 33.17 10.23 -16.90
N SER A 225 32.21 9.60 -16.22
CA SER A 225 32.04 8.14 -16.20
C SER A 225 31.59 7.55 -17.54
N GLY A 226 31.26 8.37 -18.54
CA GLY A 226 30.77 7.93 -19.84
C GLY A 226 29.26 7.69 -19.92
N LEU A 227 28.53 7.95 -18.84
CA LEU A 227 27.07 7.80 -18.77
C LEU A 227 26.37 9.16 -18.68
N PHE A 228 25.15 9.25 -19.19
CA PHE A 228 24.24 10.34 -18.89
C PHE A 228 23.70 10.16 -17.47
N ALA A 229 23.71 11.23 -16.66
CA ALA A 229 23.14 11.22 -15.31
C ALA A 229 22.30 12.47 -14.99
N ALA A 230 21.23 12.30 -14.23
CA ALA A 230 20.37 13.35 -13.68
C ALA A 230 20.10 13.07 -12.21
N ARG A 231 20.22 14.10 -11.38
CA ARG A 231 19.92 14.06 -9.96
C ARG A 231 18.54 14.66 -9.72
N VAL A 232 17.78 14.03 -8.83
CA VAL A 232 16.50 14.49 -8.30
C VAL A 232 16.65 14.56 -6.79
N ASP A 233 16.65 15.75 -6.23
CA ASP A 233 16.63 15.91 -4.77
C ASP A 233 15.24 15.53 -4.24
N LEU A 234 15.22 14.76 -3.16
CA LEU A 234 14.00 14.20 -2.58
C LEU A 234 13.86 14.68 -1.14
N GLN A 235 12.64 15.00 -0.75
CA GLN A 235 12.29 15.20 0.65
C GLN A 235 12.03 13.84 1.28
N GLY A 236 12.73 13.55 2.37
CA GLY A 236 12.60 12.29 3.10
C GLY A 236 13.12 12.44 4.51
N SER A 237 13.35 11.30 5.16
CA SER A 237 13.82 11.25 6.55
C SER A 237 15.30 11.61 6.64
N SER A 238 16.09 11.27 5.62
CA SER A 238 17.50 11.62 5.55
C SER A 238 17.73 12.96 4.85
N LEU A 239 18.51 13.85 5.48
CA LEU A 239 19.01 15.07 4.85
C LEU A 239 19.91 14.71 3.65
N GLY A 240 19.69 15.36 2.50
CA GLY A 240 20.45 15.09 1.27
C GLY A 240 20.04 13.81 0.53
N LEU A 241 18.84 13.28 0.83
CA LEU A 241 18.24 12.20 0.05
C LEU A 241 18.05 12.65 -1.40
N HIS A 242 18.51 11.84 -2.34
CA HIS A 242 18.34 12.12 -3.76
C HIS A 242 18.30 10.82 -4.58
N ALA A 243 17.59 10.86 -5.71
CA ALA A 243 17.66 9.84 -6.72
C ALA A 243 18.60 10.25 -7.84
N LEU A 244 19.36 9.27 -8.34
CA LEU A 244 20.28 9.43 -9.45
C LEU A 244 19.83 8.52 -10.59
N PHE A 245 19.42 9.13 -11.70
CA PHE A 245 19.02 8.44 -12.92
C PHE A 245 20.19 8.42 -13.89
N THR A 246 20.71 7.24 -14.20
CA THR A 246 21.85 7.01 -15.09
C THR A 246 21.46 6.24 -16.35
N GLY A 247 22.28 6.21 -17.40
CA GLY A 247 22.06 5.40 -18.61
C GLY A 247 21.43 6.19 -19.77
N GLU A 248 20.84 5.51 -20.76
CA GLU A 248 20.15 6.16 -21.90
C GLU A 248 18.63 6.20 -21.69
N ASP A 249 17.86 6.80 -22.62
CA ASP A 249 16.42 7.02 -22.47
C ASP A 249 15.64 5.71 -22.32
N SER A 250 16.08 4.68 -23.04
CA SER A 250 15.47 3.34 -23.09
C SER A 250 16.10 2.31 -22.15
N THR A 251 17.19 2.67 -21.46
CA THR A 251 18.00 1.73 -20.64
C THR A 251 18.40 2.33 -19.29
N TRP A 252 17.63 3.31 -18.81
CA TRP A 252 17.98 4.03 -17.59
C TRP A 252 17.96 3.13 -16.35
N GLU A 253 18.86 3.42 -15.41
CA GLU A 253 18.84 2.86 -14.07
C GLU A 253 18.68 3.99 -13.05
N ALA A 254 18.02 3.70 -11.93
CA ALA A 254 17.87 4.66 -10.85
C ALA A 254 18.48 4.13 -9.55
N TRP A 255 19.00 5.05 -8.75
CA TRP A 255 19.67 4.76 -7.49
C TRP A 255 19.21 5.78 -6.45
N LEU A 256 18.82 5.31 -5.27
CA LEU A 256 18.54 6.14 -4.10
C LEU A 256 19.84 6.33 -3.31
N ASN A 257 20.20 7.57 -3.05
CA ASN A 257 21.43 7.95 -2.36
C ASN A 257 21.14 8.99 -1.28
N VAL A 258 22.04 9.07 -0.31
CA VAL A 258 22.02 10.09 0.74
C VAL A 258 23.40 10.74 0.76
N ASP A 259 23.46 12.07 0.67
CA ASP A 259 24.73 12.77 0.77
C ASP A 259 25.34 12.57 2.16
N PRO A 260 26.62 12.20 2.28
CA PRO A 260 27.30 12.20 3.56
C PRO A 260 27.48 13.65 4.01
N SER A 261 26.57 14.10 4.89
CA SER A 261 26.65 15.32 5.71
C SER A 261 27.61 16.41 5.20
N GLY A 262 27.16 17.25 4.25
CA GLY A 262 27.76 18.55 3.97
C GLY A 262 28.94 18.63 3.01
N PHE A 263 29.41 17.53 2.41
CA PHE A 263 30.40 17.60 1.33
C PHE A 263 29.74 17.42 -0.04
N SER A 264 29.56 18.51 -0.79
CA SER A 264 29.23 18.47 -2.23
C SER A 264 30.49 18.12 -3.06
N GLY A 265 31.18 17.06 -2.68
CA GLY A 265 32.29 16.50 -3.43
C GLY A 265 31.79 15.36 -4.30
N PHE A 266 32.06 15.41 -5.60
CA PHE A 266 31.94 14.26 -6.52
C PHE A 266 32.70 13.06 -5.92
N VAL A 267 32.00 12.15 -5.23
CA VAL A 267 32.54 10.87 -4.79
C VAL A 267 31.92 9.79 -5.68
N GLY A 268 32.79 8.90 -6.17
CA GLY A 268 32.53 7.95 -7.24
C GLY A 268 31.23 7.17 -7.11
N TYR A 269 30.63 6.92 -8.27
CA TYR A 269 29.33 6.31 -8.55
C TYR A 269 29.12 4.85 -8.04
N THR A 270 29.93 4.34 -7.12
CA THR A 270 29.89 2.92 -6.75
C THR A 270 30.30 2.73 -5.29
N GLY A 271 29.32 2.54 -4.40
CA GLY A 271 29.58 2.11 -3.03
C GLY A 271 28.31 1.89 -2.21
N ASN A 272 27.47 2.91 -2.06
CA ASN A 272 26.38 2.89 -1.07
C ASN A 272 24.96 3.18 -1.61
N GLY A 273 24.79 3.40 -2.92
CA GLY A 273 23.48 3.67 -3.52
C GLY A 273 22.57 2.44 -3.53
N ILE A 274 21.29 2.63 -3.21
CA ILE A 274 20.29 1.56 -3.23
C ILE A 274 19.60 1.57 -4.59
N LYS A 275 19.67 0.47 -5.34
CA LYS A 275 19.04 0.39 -6.67
C LYS A 275 17.52 0.58 -6.56
N LEU A 276 16.97 1.43 -7.41
CA LEU A 276 15.54 1.70 -7.54
C LEU A 276 14.97 1.04 -8.80
N ARG A 277 13.68 0.74 -8.74
CA ARG A 277 12.86 0.39 -9.90
C ARG A 277 11.47 0.97 -9.73
N ARG A 278 10.81 1.18 -10.86
CA ARG A 278 9.39 1.50 -10.94
C ARG A 278 8.60 0.21 -11.21
N GLY A 279 7.49 0.04 -10.50
CA GLY A 279 6.63 -1.14 -10.56
C GLY A 279 7.20 -2.37 -9.81
N TYR A 280 6.33 -3.31 -9.45
CA TYR A 280 6.68 -4.50 -8.66
C TYR A 280 7.40 -5.56 -9.50
N ALA A 281 8.39 -6.26 -8.92
CA ALA A 281 8.86 -7.54 -9.45
C ALA A 281 9.08 -8.54 -8.33
N GLY A 282 8.70 -9.79 -8.64
CA GLY A 282 9.00 -10.93 -7.80
C GLY A 282 10.48 -11.14 -7.59
N SER A 283 10.80 -11.76 -6.45
CA SER A 283 12.13 -12.33 -6.23
C SER A 283 12.24 -13.62 -7.05
N TYR A 284 12.94 -13.57 -8.18
CA TYR A 284 13.21 -14.76 -9.02
C TYR A 284 14.32 -15.65 -8.47
N SER A 285 14.63 -15.55 -7.16
CA SER A 285 15.67 -16.38 -6.54
C SER A 285 15.20 -17.84 -6.46
N PRO A 286 15.98 -18.81 -6.96
CA PRO A 286 15.66 -20.23 -6.82
C PRO A 286 15.63 -20.70 -5.35
N LYS A 287 16.23 -19.92 -4.44
CA LYS A 287 16.15 -20.13 -3.00
C LYS A 287 15.44 -18.93 -2.37
N PRO A 288 14.15 -19.05 -1.98
CA PRO A 288 13.43 -17.96 -1.35
C PRO A 288 14.06 -17.64 0.00
N THR A 289 14.12 -16.35 0.34
CA THR A 289 14.58 -15.94 1.67
C THR A 289 13.54 -16.34 2.74
N GLN A 290 13.93 -16.41 4.01
CA GLN A 290 12.99 -16.68 5.10
C GLN A 290 11.83 -15.68 5.12
N GLU A 291 12.08 -14.43 4.73
CA GLU A 291 11.06 -13.40 4.63
C GLU A 291 10.11 -13.66 3.45
N GLU A 292 10.63 -14.02 2.28
CA GLU A 292 9.77 -14.38 1.14
C GLU A 292 8.88 -15.59 1.46
N LEU A 293 9.40 -16.57 2.21
CA LEU A 293 8.58 -17.68 2.71
C LEU A 293 7.48 -17.23 3.67
N ARG A 294 7.73 -16.22 4.51
CA ARG A 294 6.70 -15.63 5.38
C ARG A 294 5.67 -14.87 4.56
N GLN A 295 6.11 -14.14 3.55
CA GLN A 295 5.23 -13.43 2.62
C GLN A 295 4.32 -14.40 1.85
N GLN A 296 4.87 -15.50 1.34
CA GLN A 296 4.10 -16.54 0.65
C GLN A 296 3.06 -17.19 1.56
N LYS A 297 3.40 -17.48 2.82
CA LYS A 297 2.44 -18.02 3.80
C LYS A 297 1.30 -17.04 4.09
N GLU A 298 1.60 -15.74 4.17
CA GLU A 298 0.58 -14.72 4.39
C GLU A 298 -0.36 -14.59 3.17
N GLU A 299 0.19 -14.63 1.96
CA GLU A 299 -0.61 -14.63 0.72
C GLU A 299 -1.43 -15.91 0.57
N GLU A 300 -0.89 -17.07 0.95
CA GLU A 300 -1.63 -18.36 0.95
C GLU A 300 -2.80 -18.33 1.96
N MET A 301 -2.60 -17.74 3.14
CA MET A 301 -3.67 -17.53 4.12
C MET A 301 -4.77 -16.63 3.56
N ASP A 302 -4.38 -15.54 2.89
CA ASP A 302 -5.29 -14.62 2.22
C ASP A 302 -6.11 -15.34 1.12
N ASP A 303 -5.44 -16.11 0.29
CA ASP A 303 -6.06 -16.93 -0.75
C ASP A 303 -7.07 -17.92 -0.17
N TYR A 304 -6.73 -18.59 0.93
CA TYR A 304 -7.64 -19.48 1.64
C TYR A 304 -8.88 -18.74 2.16
N CYS A 305 -8.70 -17.59 2.82
CA CYS A 305 -9.82 -16.75 3.26
C CYS A 305 -10.70 -16.31 2.09
N SER A 306 -10.11 -16.02 0.93
CA SER A 306 -10.84 -15.61 -0.26
C SER A 306 -11.70 -16.74 -0.85
N GLN A 307 -11.32 -18.02 -0.71
CA GLN A 307 -12.07 -19.16 -1.27
C GLN A 307 -13.44 -19.34 -0.61
N VAL A 308 -13.54 -18.97 0.67
CA VAL A 308 -14.76 -19.03 1.48
C VAL A 308 -15.07 -17.65 2.06
N PRO A 309 -15.50 -16.70 1.23
CA PRO A 309 -15.86 -15.37 1.71
C PRO A 309 -16.90 -15.44 2.81
N VAL A 310 -16.88 -14.49 3.75
CA VAL A 310 -17.81 -14.50 4.88
C VAL A 310 -19.26 -14.47 4.38
N ARG A 311 -20.07 -15.45 4.82
CA ARG A 311 -21.49 -15.58 4.45
C ARG A 311 -22.44 -15.47 5.65
N HIS A 312 -21.98 -15.85 6.84
CA HIS A 312 -22.79 -15.89 8.06
C HIS A 312 -21.93 -15.45 9.26
N LEU A 313 -22.55 -14.74 10.21
CA LEU A 313 -21.96 -14.41 11.51
C LEU A 313 -22.67 -15.22 12.58
N VAL A 314 -21.90 -15.89 13.43
CA VAL A 314 -22.43 -16.69 14.55
C VAL A 314 -22.02 -16.03 15.85
N PHE A 315 -22.99 -15.51 16.59
CA PHE A 315 -22.77 -14.95 17.91
C PHE A 315 -22.90 -16.05 18.96
N MET A 316 -21.82 -16.34 19.67
CA MET A 316 -21.84 -17.30 20.76
C MET A 316 -22.00 -16.55 22.08
N VAL A 317 -23.10 -16.84 22.79
CA VAL A 317 -23.34 -16.32 24.14
C VAL A 317 -23.15 -17.48 25.11
N HIS A 318 -22.07 -17.47 25.90
CA HIS A 318 -21.91 -18.47 26.96
C HIS A 318 -22.67 -18.02 28.21
N GLY A 319 -23.46 -18.92 28.80
CA GLY A 319 -24.08 -18.66 30.10
C GLY A 319 -23.04 -18.63 31.22
N ILE A 320 -23.23 -17.78 32.24
CA ILE A 320 -22.42 -17.81 33.46
C ILE A 320 -22.57 -19.21 34.10
N GLY A 321 -21.49 -20.01 34.12
CA GLY A 321 -21.43 -21.31 34.82
C GLY A 321 -21.14 -22.56 33.97
N GLN A 322 -20.97 -22.47 32.66
CA GLN A 322 -20.65 -23.64 31.82
C GLN A 322 -19.15 -24.00 31.89
N LYS A 323 -18.82 -25.18 32.44
CA LYS A 323 -17.44 -25.73 32.42
C LYS A 323 -17.13 -26.29 31.02
N GLY A 324 -16.25 -25.61 30.29
CA GLY A 324 -15.92 -25.87 28.88
C GLY A 324 -15.09 -27.12 28.56
N GLU A 325 -15.07 -28.14 29.42
CA GLU A 325 -14.18 -29.30 29.23
C GLU A 325 -14.70 -30.35 28.24
N LYS A 326 -15.91 -30.23 27.68
CA LYS A 326 -16.52 -31.27 26.81
C LYS A 326 -17.34 -30.79 25.60
N SER A 327 -17.19 -29.56 25.14
CA SER A 327 -17.91 -29.08 23.95
C SER A 327 -16.95 -28.88 22.77
N ASN A 328 -16.97 -29.80 21.79
CA ASN A 328 -16.38 -29.57 20.47
C ASN A 328 -17.37 -28.76 19.62
N LEU A 329 -17.36 -27.45 19.86
CA LEU A 329 -18.37 -26.50 19.38
C LEU A 329 -18.41 -26.34 17.86
N VAL A 330 -17.32 -26.67 17.16
CA VAL A 330 -17.25 -26.60 15.69
C VAL A 330 -18.18 -27.64 15.05
N ASP A 331 -18.35 -28.80 15.68
CA ASP A 331 -19.18 -29.89 15.16
C ASP A 331 -20.68 -29.64 15.39
N ASP A 332 -21.05 -28.93 16.46
CA ASP A 332 -22.46 -28.65 16.81
C ASP A 332 -23.11 -27.59 15.91
N VAL A 333 -22.34 -26.58 15.48
CA VAL A 333 -22.85 -25.50 14.60
C VAL A 333 -23.02 -25.99 13.16
N GLY A 334 -22.12 -26.84 12.66
CA GLY A 334 -22.18 -27.38 11.29
C GLY A 334 -23.43 -28.22 11.00
N ASN A 335 -24.04 -28.82 12.02
CA ASN A 335 -25.27 -29.60 11.89
C ASN A 335 -26.56 -28.79 12.08
N SER A 336 -26.46 -27.56 12.57
CA SER A 336 -27.63 -26.73 12.92
C SER A 336 -28.05 -25.77 11.80
N VAL A 337 -27.25 -25.65 10.74
CA VAL A 337 -27.54 -24.82 9.56
C VAL A 337 -27.75 -25.74 8.36
N LYS A 338 -28.98 -26.25 8.21
CA LYS A 338 -29.48 -26.85 6.96
C LYS A 338 -30.79 -26.19 6.56
#